data_AF-A0A936JUZ1-F1
#
_entry.id   AF-A0A936JUZ1-F1
#
_cell.length_a   1.000
_cell.length_b   1.000
_cell.length_c   1.000
_cell.angle_alpha   90.00
_cell.angle_beta   90.00
_cell.angle_gamma   90.00
#
_symmetry.space_group_name_H-M   'P 1'
#
loop_
_entity.id
_entity.type
_entity.pdbx_description
1 polymer ?
#
loop_
_entity_poly.entity_id
_entity_poly.type
_entity_poly.pdbx_seq_one_letter_code
_entity_poly.pdbx_strand_id
1 'polypeptide(L)'
;MSRIDVDKKSLEGAWKRHEELGRKNPAHDDHLLLLLYAVECCLNHCLMSREKLHHTSRIPEDARFGHAIDRLAAKLGAPEIRGYTAETPSGTYIAPENLHSLFRYGGRLTRQDRDQLLHSLQSVLNWAAENQS
;
A
#
# COMPACT_ATOMS: atom_id res chain seq x y z
N MET A 1 -20.27 -3.79 -3.99
CA MET A 1 -20.00 -2.34 -3.93
C MET A 1 -19.38 -1.92 -5.26
N SER A 2 -19.94 -0.91 -5.92
CA SER A 2 -19.30 -0.31 -7.10
C SER A 2 -17.96 0.28 -6.67
N ARG A 3 -16.84 -0.21 -7.24
CA ARG A 3 -15.51 0.34 -6.98
C ARG A 3 -15.43 1.71 -7.62
N ILE A 4 -14.90 2.69 -6.89
CA ILE A 4 -14.67 4.04 -7.41
C ILE A 4 -13.66 3.93 -8.55
N ASP A 5 -14.04 4.36 -9.75
CA ASP A 5 -13.10 4.53 -10.86
C ASP A 5 -12.27 5.79 -10.60
N VAL A 6 -10.96 5.66 -10.64
CA VAL A 6 -10.01 6.72 -10.31
C VAL A 6 -9.06 6.89 -11.48
N ASP A 7 -8.84 8.13 -11.91
CA ASP A 7 -7.88 8.41 -12.95
C ASP A 7 -6.42 8.39 -12.44
N LYS A 8 -5.48 8.24 -13.37
CA LYS A 8 -4.05 8.15 -13.05
C LYS A 8 -3.52 9.34 -12.24
N LYS A 9 -3.97 10.57 -12.56
CA LYS A 9 -3.50 11.79 -11.89
C LYS A 9 -4.05 11.89 -10.46
N SER A 10 -5.30 11.45 -10.27
CA SER A 10 -5.91 11.34 -8.95
C SER A 10 -5.17 10.33 -8.07
N LEU A 11 -4.73 9.19 -8.62
CA LEU A 11 -3.89 8.23 -7.90
C LEU A 11 -2.54 8.83 -7.49
N GLU A 12 -1.87 9.55 -8.39
CA GLU A 12 -0.61 10.22 -8.10
C GLU A 12 -0.76 11.27 -6.98
N GLY A 13 -1.83 12.08 -7.04
CA GLY A 13 -2.14 13.06 -6.00
C GLY A 13 -2.47 12.42 -4.65
N ALA A 14 -3.25 11.34 -4.66
CA ALA A 14 -3.58 10.58 -3.45
C ALA A 14 -2.35 9.93 -2.82
N TRP A 15 -1.48 9.31 -3.64
CA TRP A 15 -0.19 8.80 -3.20
C TRP A 15 0.61 9.88 -2.48
N LYS A 16 0.94 10.99 -3.16
CA LYS A 16 1.77 12.06 -2.60
C LYS A 16 1.22 12.59 -1.27
N ARG A 17 -0.10 12.78 -1.20
CA ARG A 17 -0.78 13.25 0.02
C ARG A 17 -0.71 12.24 1.16
N HIS A 18 -1.00 10.97 0.90
CA HIS A 18 -0.95 9.93 1.92
C HIS A 18 0.46 9.69 2.44
N GLU A 19 1.46 9.73 1.55
CA GLU A 19 2.87 9.62 1.92
C GLU A 19 3.29 10.79 2.82
N GLU A 20 2.96 12.03 2.44
CA GLU A 20 3.28 13.21 3.23
C GLU A 20 2.67 13.13 4.64
N LEU A 21 1.38 12.77 4.74
CA LEU A 21 0.68 12.64 6.01
C LEU A 21 1.23 11.49 6.87
N GLY A 22 1.51 10.34 6.24
CA GLY A 22 2.07 9.16 6.91
C GLY A 22 3.48 9.38 7.44
N ARG A 23 4.30 10.22 6.78
CA ARG A 23 5.65 10.60 7.25
C ARG A 23 5.61 11.64 8.38
N LYS A 24 4.63 12.56 8.37
CA LYS A 24 4.54 13.66 9.35
C LYS A 24 4.13 13.23 10.75
N ASN A 25 3.47 12.08 10.90
CA ASN A 25 2.85 11.71 12.18
C ASN A 25 3.24 10.30 12.66
N PRO A 26 4.53 10.01 12.91
CA PRO A 26 5.01 8.66 13.21
C PRO A 26 4.64 8.12 14.61
N ALA A 27 3.86 8.86 15.40
CA ALA A 27 3.58 8.53 16.80
C ALA A 27 2.44 7.49 16.97
N HIS A 28 1.57 7.31 15.98
CA HIS A 28 0.40 6.44 16.05
C HIS A 28 0.29 5.53 14.84
N ASP A 29 -0.10 4.26 15.02
CA ASP A 29 -0.21 3.26 13.94
C ASP A 29 -1.09 3.68 12.75
N ASP A 30 -1.94 4.70 12.91
CA ASP A 30 -2.65 5.41 11.85
C ASP A 30 -1.72 5.88 10.71
N HIS A 31 -0.46 6.19 11.03
CA HIS A 31 0.53 6.60 10.04
C HIS A 31 0.91 5.45 9.09
N LEU A 32 0.93 4.21 9.58
CA LEU A 32 1.18 3.02 8.76
C LEU A 32 0.02 2.77 7.81
N LEU A 33 -1.21 3.00 8.27
CA LEU A 33 -2.39 2.93 7.40
C LEU A 33 -2.31 3.95 6.26
N LEU A 34 -1.87 5.17 6.54
CA LEU A 34 -1.64 6.19 5.52
C LEU A 34 -0.53 5.76 4.54
N LEU A 35 0.58 5.22 5.03
CA LEU A 35 1.65 4.72 4.16
C LEU A 35 1.22 3.50 3.33
N LEU A 36 0.35 2.64 3.85
CA LEU A 36 -0.27 1.55 3.10
C LEU A 36 -1.14 2.08 1.94
N TYR A 37 -2.00 3.07 2.20
CA TYR A 37 -2.75 3.72 1.13
C TYR A 37 -1.84 4.42 0.12
N ALA A 38 -0.72 5.02 0.57
CA ALA A 38 0.26 5.61 -0.31
C ALA A 38 0.87 4.55 -1.25
N VAL A 39 1.27 3.40 -0.71
CA VAL A 39 1.80 2.26 -1.48
C VAL A 39 0.75 1.70 -2.45
N GLU A 40 -0.49 1.52 -2.02
CA GLU A 40 -1.57 1.06 -2.91
C GLU A 40 -1.78 2.03 -4.08
N CYS A 41 -1.80 3.34 -3.80
CA CYS A 41 -1.95 4.35 -4.85
C CYS A 41 -0.73 4.38 -5.79
N CYS A 42 0.49 4.29 -5.26
CA CYS A 42 1.72 4.36 -6.06
C CYS A 42 1.87 3.16 -6.98
N LEU A 43 1.61 1.95 -6.47
CA LEU A 43 1.72 0.73 -7.25
C LEU A 43 0.65 0.68 -8.35
N ASN A 44 -0.59 1.10 -8.06
CA ASN A 44 -1.63 1.21 -9.08
C ASN A 44 -1.26 2.25 -10.15
N HIS A 45 -0.69 3.39 -9.74
CA HIS A 45 -0.18 4.38 -10.67
C HIS A 45 0.92 3.81 -11.59
N CYS A 46 1.91 3.11 -11.02
CA CYS A 46 2.98 2.45 -11.78
C CYS A 46 2.44 1.43 -12.77
N LEU A 47 1.48 0.59 -12.34
CA LEU A 47 0.81 -0.36 -13.24
C LEU A 47 0.11 0.37 -14.38
N MET A 48 -0.66 1.41 -14.08
CA MET A 48 -1.37 2.19 -15.09
C MET A 48 -0.41 2.90 -16.06
N SER A 49 0.72 3.41 -15.59
CA SER A 49 1.76 3.98 -16.47
C SER A 49 2.35 2.92 -17.39
N ARG A 50 2.75 1.75 -16.85
CA ARG A 50 3.34 0.66 -17.62
C ARG A 50 2.41 0.14 -18.71
N GLU A 51 1.13 -0.01 -18.38
CA GLU A 51 0.09 -0.53 -19.27
C GLU A 51 -0.59 0.58 -20.11
N LYS A 52 -0.13 1.84 -20.00
CA LYS A 52 -0.68 3.02 -20.69
C LYS A 52 -2.19 3.23 -20.48
N LEU A 53 -2.64 2.98 -19.25
CA LEU A 53 -4.02 3.14 -18.81
C LEU A 53 -4.23 4.50 -18.14
N HIS A 54 -5.41 5.08 -18.36
CA HIS A 54 -5.79 6.36 -17.74
C HIS A 54 -6.75 6.23 -16.56
N HIS A 55 -7.46 5.09 -16.44
CA HIS A 55 -8.48 4.84 -15.42
C HIS A 55 -8.33 3.45 -14.80
N THR A 56 -8.57 3.32 -13.49
CA THR A 56 -8.50 2.02 -12.78
C THR A 56 -9.54 1.03 -13.26
N SER A 57 -10.69 1.50 -13.77
CA SER A 57 -11.69 0.64 -14.42
C SER A 57 -11.15 -0.15 -15.62
N ARG A 58 -10.07 0.34 -16.25
CA ARG A 58 -9.42 -0.30 -17.40
C ARG A 58 -8.37 -1.34 -17.02
N ILE A 59 -8.02 -1.47 -15.73
CA ILE A 59 -7.11 -2.52 -15.26
C ILE A 59 -7.84 -3.87 -15.45
N PRO A 60 -7.24 -4.86 -16.16
CA PRO A 60 -7.79 -6.20 -16.30
C PRO A 60 -8.12 -6.84 -14.95
N GLU A 61 -9.19 -7.63 -14.86
CA GLU A 61 -9.67 -8.13 -13.57
C GLU A 61 -8.66 -9.01 -12.82
N ASP A 62 -7.87 -9.79 -13.55
CA ASP A 62 -6.73 -10.58 -13.07
C ASP A 62 -5.53 -9.72 -12.61
N ALA A 63 -5.50 -8.46 -13.02
CA ALA A 63 -4.53 -7.44 -12.61
C ALA A 63 -5.11 -6.44 -11.60
N ARG A 64 -6.37 -6.58 -11.17
CA ARG A 64 -6.99 -5.72 -10.15
C ARG A 64 -6.64 -6.24 -8.77
N PHE A 65 -5.50 -5.80 -8.24
CA PHE A 65 -5.00 -6.32 -6.97
C PHE A 65 -5.73 -5.81 -5.73
N GLY A 66 -6.50 -4.72 -5.81
CA GLY A 66 -7.18 -4.18 -4.62
C GLY A 66 -6.17 -3.94 -3.49
N HIS A 67 -6.43 -4.52 -2.31
CA HIS A 67 -5.51 -4.46 -1.17
C HIS A 67 -4.38 -5.50 -1.19
N ALA A 68 -4.30 -6.38 -2.20
CA ALA A 68 -3.18 -7.32 -2.37
C ALA A 68 -1.92 -6.62 -2.92
N ILE A 69 -1.40 -5.68 -2.13
CA ILE A 69 -0.27 -4.82 -2.45
C ILE A 69 1.03 -5.61 -2.66
N ASP A 70 1.16 -6.77 -2.03
CA ASP A 70 2.26 -7.72 -2.17
C ASP A 70 2.32 -8.32 -3.59
N ARG A 71 1.18 -8.77 -4.11
CA ARG A 71 1.08 -9.34 -5.47
C ARG A 71 1.33 -8.27 -6.53
N LEU A 72 0.84 -7.06 -6.29
CA LEU A 72 1.07 -5.95 -7.20
C LEU A 72 2.54 -5.52 -7.19
N ALA A 73 3.17 -5.44 -6.01
CA ALA A 73 4.60 -5.19 -5.89
C ALA A 73 5.42 -6.23 -6.65
N ALA A 74 5.11 -7.52 -6.46
CA ALA A 74 5.78 -8.61 -7.19
C ALA A 74 5.61 -8.50 -8.72
N LYS A 75 4.40 -8.20 -9.21
CA LYS A 75 4.14 -8.02 -10.65
C LYS A 75 4.89 -6.83 -11.26
N LEU A 76 5.17 -5.81 -10.46
CA LEU A 76 5.89 -4.62 -10.87
C LEU A 76 7.41 -4.74 -10.69
N GLY A 77 7.90 -5.78 -10.01
CA GLY A 77 9.30 -5.89 -9.63
C GLY A 77 9.70 -4.91 -8.52
N ALA A 78 8.73 -4.43 -7.74
CA ALA A 78 8.97 -3.59 -6.59
C ALA A 78 9.49 -4.41 -5.39
N PRO A 79 10.14 -3.77 -4.40
CA PRO A 79 10.56 -4.43 -3.18
C PRO A 79 9.43 -5.19 -2.49
N GLU A 80 9.77 -6.33 -1.88
CA GLU A 80 8.82 -7.14 -1.12
C GLU A 80 8.37 -6.42 0.15
N ILE A 81 7.09 -6.51 0.47
CA ILE A 81 6.52 -5.90 1.69
C ILE A 81 6.54 -6.96 2.80
N ARG A 82 7.45 -6.80 3.77
CA ARG A 82 7.71 -7.78 4.84
C ARG A 82 7.27 -7.30 6.22
N GLY A 83 7.05 -8.27 7.11
CA GLY A 83 6.63 -8.13 8.51
C GLY A 83 5.51 -9.13 8.82
N TYR A 84 4.86 -9.02 9.97
CA TYR A 84 3.45 -9.39 10.23
C TYR A 84 3.19 -10.56 11.18
N THR A 85 3.74 -10.51 12.38
CA THR A 85 2.97 -10.92 13.57
C THR A 85 2.16 -9.73 14.11
N ALA A 86 0.85 -9.75 13.92
CA ALA A 86 -0.02 -8.83 14.64
C ALA A 86 -0.40 -9.45 15.98
N GLU A 87 -0.38 -8.65 17.05
CA GLU A 87 -1.09 -9.02 18.27
C GLU A 87 -2.58 -8.74 18.04
N THR A 88 -3.25 -9.66 17.36
CA THR A 88 -4.62 -9.96 17.77
C THR A 88 -4.54 -10.66 19.13
N PRO A 89 -5.59 -10.65 19.98
CA PRO A 89 -5.61 -11.43 21.23
C PRO A 89 -5.28 -12.94 21.05
N SER A 90 -5.22 -13.42 19.80
CA SER A 90 -4.93 -14.80 19.40
C SER A 90 -3.55 -15.03 18.77
N GLY A 91 -2.70 -14.01 18.58
CA GLY A 91 -1.34 -14.17 18.02
C GLY A 91 -1.30 -14.57 16.54
N THR A 92 -2.21 -14.07 15.71
CA THR A 92 -2.39 -14.52 14.33
C THR A 92 -1.52 -13.77 13.31
N TYR A 93 -1.00 -14.48 12.30
CA TYR A 93 -0.37 -13.89 11.12
C TYR A 93 -1.41 -13.14 10.27
N ILE A 94 -1.10 -11.89 9.89
CA ILE A 94 -2.00 -11.07 9.08
C ILE A 94 -1.41 -10.94 7.69
N ALA A 95 -2.13 -11.47 6.72
CA ALA A 95 -1.77 -11.35 5.31
C ALA A 95 -1.79 -9.86 4.88
N PRO A 96 -0.90 -9.42 3.97
CA PRO A 96 -0.79 -8.03 3.54
C PRO A 96 -2.12 -7.38 3.15
N GLU A 97 -3.00 -8.13 2.49
CA GLU A 97 -4.34 -7.69 2.07
C GLU A 97 -5.28 -7.33 3.24
N ASN A 98 -4.95 -7.78 4.46
CA ASN A 98 -5.73 -7.55 5.66
C ASN A 98 -5.12 -6.47 6.58
N LEU A 99 -3.97 -5.90 6.23
CA LEU A 99 -3.32 -4.85 7.04
C LEU A 99 -4.19 -3.60 7.17
N HIS A 100 -4.91 -3.23 6.11
CA HIS A 100 -5.83 -2.09 6.14
C HIS A 100 -6.94 -2.32 7.17
N SER A 101 -7.48 -3.55 7.20
CA SER A 101 -8.48 -3.97 8.17
C SER A 101 -7.92 -3.96 9.59
N LEU A 102 -6.70 -4.47 9.80
CA LEU A 102 -6.06 -4.48 11.11
C LEU A 102 -6.04 -3.08 11.74
N PHE A 103 -5.47 -2.10 11.03
CA PHE A 103 -5.38 -0.74 11.55
C PHE A 103 -6.74 -0.05 11.65
N ARG A 104 -7.64 -0.29 10.69
CA ARG A 104 -9.00 0.28 10.71
C ARG A 104 -9.83 -0.18 11.90
N TYR A 105 -9.59 -1.39 12.39
CA TYR A 105 -10.28 -1.96 13.55
C TYR A 105 -9.45 -1.89 14.84
N GLY A 106 -8.37 -1.09 14.86
CA GLY A 106 -7.61 -0.77 16.07
C GLY A 106 -6.65 -1.86 16.55
N GLY A 107 -6.34 -2.85 15.71
CA GLY A 107 -5.30 -3.81 16.04
C GLY A 107 -3.90 -3.21 15.91
N ARG A 108 -2.94 -3.85 16.58
CA ARG A 108 -1.58 -3.34 16.73
C ARG A 108 -0.56 -4.38 16.30
N LEU A 109 0.56 -3.89 15.78
CA LEU A 109 1.74 -4.70 15.52
C LEU A 109 2.67 -4.64 16.72
N THR A 110 3.51 -5.67 16.87
CA THR A 110 4.66 -5.56 17.76
C THR A 110 5.57 -4.43 17.27
N ARG A 111 6.41 -3.88 18.16
CA ARG A 111 7.36 -2.84 17.75
C ARG A 111 8.28 -3.31 16.61
N GLN A 112 8.75 -4.56 16.68
CA GLN A 112 9.62 -5.14 15.65
C GLN A 112 8.91 -5.25 14.30
N ASP A 113 7.68 -5.76 14.30
CA ASP A 113 6.87 -5.90 13.08
C ASP A 113 6.51 -4.54 12.48
N ARG A 114 6.22 -3.57 13.34
CA ARG A 114 5.97 -2.19 12.95
C ARG A 114 7.17 -1.57 12.25
N ASP A 115 8.37 -1.69 12.83
CA ASP A 115 9.59 -1.12 12.26
C ASP A 115 9.93 -1.81 10.92
N GLN A 116 9.73 -3.13 10.82
CA GLN A 116 9.95 -3.90 9.60
C GLN A 116 8.94 -3.54 8.49
N LEU A 117 7.65 -3.42 8.84
CA LEU A 117 6.61 -2.99 7.90
C LEU A 117 6.93 -1.59 7.39
N LEU A 118 7.22 -0.65 8.30
CA LEU A 118 7.56 0.73 7.95
C LEU A 118 8.72 0.80 6.97
N HIS A 119 9.80 0.06 7.24
CA HIS A 119 10.93 0.00 6.34
C HIS A 119 10.54 -0.53 4.96
N SER A 120 9.77 -1.61 4.91
CA SER A 120 9.33 -2.21 3.64
C SER A 120 8.44 -1.27 2.82
N LEU A 121 7.49 -0.57 3.46
CA LEU A 121 6.65 0.43 2.79
C LEU A 121 7.49 1.57 2.22
N GLN A 122 8.46 2.06 2.99
CA GLN A 122 9.37 3.11 2.52
C GLN A 122 10.21 2.65 1.33
N SER A 123 10.69 1.41 1.33
CA SER A 123 11.42 0.83 0.20
C SER A 123 10.57 0.82 -1.07
N VAL A 124 9.28 0.45 -0.97
CA VAL A 124 8.37 0.48 -2.12
C VAL A 124 8.10 1.90 -2.60
N LEU A 125 7.86 2.85 -1.69
CA LEU A 125 7.61 4.26 -2.05
C LEU A 125 8.82 4.89 -2.74
N ASN A 126 10.03 4.63 -2.23
CA ASN A 126 11.27 5.11 -2.84
C ASN A 126 11.48 4.48 -4.23
N TRP A 127 11.30 3.16 -4.36
CA TRP A 127 11.35 2.47 -5.65
C TRP A 127 10.36 3.07 -6.65
N ALA A 128 9.12 3.32 -6.22
CA ALA A 128 8.08 3.86 -7.09
C ALA A 128 8.43 5.28 -7.57
N ALA A 129 9.06 6.10 -6.71
CA ALA A 129 9.53 7.44 -7.08
C ALA A 129 10.63 7.41 -8.16
N GLU A 130 11.49 6.40 -8.15
CA GLU A 130 12.55 6.19 -9.14
C GLU A 130 12.03 5.60 -10.47
N ASN A 131 10.85 4.96 -10.46
CA ASN A 131 10.31 4.19 -11.58
C ASN A 131 9.03 4.82 -12.19
N GLN A 132 8.81 6.14 -12.06
CA GLN A 132 7.62 6.84 -12.58
C GLN A 132 7.59 7.05 -14.11
N SER A 133 8.31 6.23 -14.90
CA SER A 133 8.42 6.40 -16.36
C SER A 133 7.12 6.13 -17.13
#